data_AF-A0A956KXT1-F1
#
_entry.id   AF-A0A956KXT1-F1
#
_cell.length_a   1.000
_cell.length_b   1.000
_cell.length_c   1.000
_cell.angle_alpha   90.00
_cell.angle_beta   90.00
_cell.angle_gamma   90.00
#
_symmetry.space_group_name_H-M   'P 1'
#
loop_
_entity.id
_entity.type
_entity.pdbx_description
1 polymer ?
#
loop_
_entity_poly.entity_id
_entity_poly.type
_entity_poly.pdbx_seq_one_letter_code
_entity_poly.pdbx_strand_id
1 'polypeptide(L)'
;MGSASRLLASLSLLVACTATPAADDGPTTDATTDDTSTPDTPGCSLPVEIAQLGVDPPAPTGFVRCNDGEIHRAQAVECQVPVPTGIACDGQMGSCDADEDCNDGPYGACLYMEGFFAGCTCVYGCATDADCAEDQVCACGGSAPDYPASTQCISAGCTTTADCGDQPCALGRNVVSCGEDPVLGCRTEADACAPLGSECGDDNCLPGEGGAWSCMPPGIC
;
A
#
# COMPACT_ATOMS: atom_id res chain seq x y z
N MET A 1 32.17 -24.10 -24.04
CA MET A 1 31.77 -25.52 -24.20
C MET A 1 30.91 -25.87 -23.00
N GLY A 2 29.63 -26.21 -23.20
CA GLY A 2 28.75 -26.71 -22.14
C GLY A 2 27.33 -26.13 -22.09
N SER A 3 26.60 -26.13 -23.21
CA SER A 3 25.15 -25.89 -23.19
C SER A 3 24.44 -27.17 -22.73
N ALA A 4 23.67 -27.09 -21.63
CA ALA A 4 22.76 -28.15 -21.22
C ALA A 4 21.31 -27.65 -21.40
N SER A 5 20.73 -27.96 -22.56
CA SER A 5 19.29 -27.90 -22.81
C SER A 5 18.57 -28.92 -21.95
N ARG A 6 17.55 -28.50 -21.21
CA ARG A 6 16.56 -29.41 -20.63
C ARG A 6 15.17 -29.04 -21.16
N LEU A 7 14.68 -29.89 -22.05
CA LEU A 7 13.28 -30.01 -22.41
C LEU A 7 12.48 -30.43 -21.17
N LEU A 8 11.37 -29.76 -20.90
CA LEU A 8 10.29 -30.32 -20.08
C LEU A 8 8.99 -30.26 -20.89
N ALA A 9 8.39 -31.44 -21.01
CA ALA A 9 7.23 -31.76 -21.82
C ALA A 9 5.96 -31.23 -21.15
N SER A 10 5.15 -30.53 -21.94
CA SER A 10 3.80 -30.10 -21.63
C SER A 10 2.82 -31.28 -21.76
N LEU A 11 2.16 -31.63 -20.65
CA LEU A 11 1.13 -32.66 -20.61
C LEU A 11 -0.25 -31.96 -20.55
N SER A 12 -0.94 -31.89 -21.69
CA SER A 12 -2.27 -31.30 -21.80
C SER A 12 -3.33 -32.33 -21.38
N LEU A 13 -4.02 -32.08 -20.26
CA LEU A 13 -5.23 -32.82 -19.86
C LEU A 13 -6.47 -32.10 -20.40
N LEU A 14 -7.16 -32.75 -21.34
CA LEU A 14 -8.49 -32.35 -21.84
C LEU A 14 -9.56 -32.89 -20.88
N VAL A 15 -10.21 -31.99 -20.13
CA VAL A 15 -11.42 -32.31 -19.36
C VAL A 15 -12.63 -31.89 -20.20
N ALA A 16 -13.43 -32.88 -20.61
CA ALA A 16 -14.71 -32.67 -21.29
C ALA A 16 -15.83 -32.56 -20.25
N CYS A 17 -16.52 -31.42 -20.21
CA CYS A 17 -17.72 -31.22 -19.39
C CYS A 17 -18.97 -31.34 -20.27
N THR A 18 -19.81 -32.34 -19.97
CA THR A 18 -21.12 -32.56 -20.58
C THR A 18 -22.14 -31.56 -20.01
N ALA A 19 -22.75 -30.76 -20.90
CA ALA A 19 -23.78 -29.79 -20.55
C ALA A 19 -25.15 -30.46 -20.36
N THR A 20 -25.81 -30.15 -19.25
CA THR A 20 -27.22 -30.51 -18.95
C THR A 20 -28.12 -29.31 -19.25
N PRO A 21 -29.23 -29.46 -20.00
CA PRO A 21 -30.17 -28.36 -20.25
C PRO A 21 -31.36 -28.40 -19.26
N ALA A 22 -31.60 -27.30 -18.55
CA ALA A 22 -32.83 -26.94 -17.84
C ALA A 22 -32.60 -25.57 -17.18
N ALA A 23 -33.54 -24.65 -17.00
CA ALA A 23 -34.91 -24.49 -17.44
C ALA A 23 -35.19 -22.96 -17.44
N ASP A 24 -36.20 -22.57 -18.20
CA ASP A 24 -36.67 -21.21 -18.44
C ASP A 24 -37.50 -20.73 -17.23
N ASP A 25 -37.00 -19.75 -16.47
CA ASP A 25 -37.74 -19.04 -15.41
C ASP A 25 -37.60 -17.53 -15.61
N GLY A 26 -38.73 -16.84 -15.59
CA GLY A 26 -38.93 -15.50 -16.14
C GLY A 26 -38.21 -14.34 -15.44
N PRO A 27 -38.32 -13.12 -16.01
CA PRO A 27 -37.56 -11.97 -15.57
C PRO A 27 -38.18 -11.36 -14.31
N THR A 28 -37.76 -11.84 -13.14
CA THR A 28 -37.94 -11.11 -11.88
C THR A 28 -36.95 -9.95 -11.88
N THR A 29 -37.46 -8.73 -12.04
CA THR A 29 -36.68 -7.50 -11.95
C THR A 29 -36.48 -7.18 -10.47
N ASP A 30 -35.56 -7.90 -9.83
CA ASP A 30 -35.07 -7.54 -8.51
C ASP A 30 -34.21 -6.29 -8.67
N ALA A 31 -34.62 -5.21 -8.02
CA ALA A 31 -33.82 -4.01 -7.90
C ALA A 31 -32.58 -4.36 -7.08
N THR A 32 -31.49 -4.67 -7.79
CA THR A 32 -30.14 -4.70 -7.23
C THR A 32 -29.83 -3.29 -6.77
N THR A 33 -30.13 -3.01 -5.50
CA THR A 33 -29.42 -1.99 -4.77
C THR A 33 -27.97 -2.46 -4.82
N ASP A 34 -27.16 -1.85 -5.69
CA ASP A 34 -25.70 -1.93 -5.63
C ASP A 34 -25.31 -1.32 -4.28
N ASP A 35 -25.46 -2.14 -3.25
CA ASP A 35 -24.87 -1.94 -1.96
C ASP A 35 -23.40 -2.23 -2.20
N THR A 36 -22.66 -1.18 -2.60
CA THR A 36 -21.21 -1.16 -2.61
C THR A 36 -20.75 -1.20 -1.16
N SER A 37 -21.09 -2.28 -0.48
CA SER A 37 -20.73 -2.51 0.90
C SER A 37 -19.23 -2.68 0.92
N THR A 38 -18.53 -1.68 1.46
CA THR A 38 -17.11 -1.78 1.76
C THR A 38 -16.88 -3.10 2.48
N PRO A 39 -15.90 -3.93 2.06
CA PRO A 39 -15.67 -5.22 2.71
C PRO A 39 -15.53 -5.03 4.22
N ASP A 40 -16.28 -5.84 4.98
CA ASP A 40 -16.18 -5.89 6.43
C ASP A 40 -14.71 -6.14 6.80
N THR A 41 -14.06 -5.11 7.35
CA THR A 41 -12.65 -5.16 7.71
C THR A 41 -12.57 -5.44 9.21
N PRO A 42 -12.06 -6.61 9.63
CA PRO A 42 -11.92 -6.94 11.05
C PRO A 42 -11.21 -5.83 11.83
N GLY A 43 -11.78 -5.44 12.97
CA GLY A 43 -11.25 -4.37 13.81
C GLY A 43 -11.57 -2.95 13.33
N CYS A 44 -12.24 -2.76 12.20
CA CYS A 44 -12.56 -1.44 11.66
C CYS A 44 -14.05 -1.12 11.76
N SER A 45 -14.41 -0.16 12.62
CA SER A 45 -15.79 0.36 12.67
C SER A 45 -16.01 1.40 11.58
N LEU A 46 -17.02 1.21 10.73
CA LEU A 46 -17.39 2.09 9.62
C LEU A 46 -16.21 2.37 8.66
N PRO A 47 -15.69 1.34 7.96
CA PRO A 47 -14.57 1.50 7.04
C PRO A 47 -14.94 2.44 5.88
N VAL A 48 -14.13 3.49 5.69
CA VAL A 48 -14.21 4.39 4.54
C VAL A 48 -12.98 4.14 3.66
N GLU A 49 -13.18 3.73 2.41
CA GLU A 49 -12.08 3.54 1.47
C GLU A 49 -11.33 4.85 1.21
N ILE A 50 -10.00 4.75 1.13
CA ILE A 50 -9.14 5.86 0.73
C ILE A 50 -9.04 5.83 -0.80
N ALA A 51 -9.42 6.92 -1.46
CA ALA A 51 -9.33 7.02 -2.91
C ALA A 51 -7.91 7.39 -3.37
N GLN A 52 -7.47 6.83 -4.49
CA GLN A 52 -6.23 7.19 -5.17
C GLN A 52 -6.31 8.62 -5.70
N LEU A 53 -5.26 9.41 -5.49
CA LEU A 53 -5.17 10.77 -6.01
C LEU A 53 -4.92 10.76 -7.52
N GLY A 54 -5.55 11.70 -8.24
CA GLY A 54 -5.33 11.88 -9.67
C GLY A 54 -6.04 10.87 -10.59
N VAL A 55 -6.95 10.06 -10.07
CA VAL A 55 -7.70 9.04 -10.83
C VAL A 55 -9.18 9.45 -10.99
N ASP A 56 -9.72 9.33 -12.21
CA ASP A 56 -11.14 9.60 -12.55
C ASP A 56 -11.72 8.47 -13.43
N PRO A 57 -12.72 7.69 -12.97
CA PRO A 57 -13.40 7.82 -11.67
C PRO A 57 -12.49 7.41 -10.49
N PRO A 58 -12.79 7.87 -9.25
CA PRO A 58 -12.01 7.51 -8.07
C PRO A 58 -11.83 5.99 -7.94
N ALA A 59 -10.60 5.55 -7.72
CA ALA A 59 -10.24 4.15 -7.48
C ALA A 59 -9.75 3.96 -6.03
N PRO A 60 -9.95 2.81 -5.38
CA PRO A 60 -9.47 2.58 -4.03
C PRO A 60 -7.95 2.41 -3.99
N THR A 61 -7.30 2.82 -2.90
CA THR A 61 -5.87 2.55 -2.62
C THR A 61 -5.64 1.17 -2.00
N GLY A 62 -6.71 0.44 -1.67
CA GLY A 62 -6.64 -0.81 -0.90
C GLY A 62 -6.57 -0.60 0.61
N PHE A 63 -6.48 0.66 1.04
CA PHE A 63 -6.54 1.06 2.44
C PHE A 63 -7.92 1.63 2.79
N VAL A 64 -8.32 1.39 4.04
CA VAL A 64 -9.53 1.95 4.63
C VAL A 64 -9.15 2.77 5.84
N ARG A 65 -9.92 3.83 6.09
CA ARG A 65 -9.88 4.59 7.33
C ARG A 65 -11.09 4.24 8.18
N CYS A 66 -10.84 3.87 9.42
CA CYS A 66 -11.85 3.54 10.41
C CYS A 66 -12.36 4.79 11.12
N ASN A 67 -13.50 4.69 11.81
CA ASN A 67 -14.11 5.83 12.51
C ASN A 67 -13.26 6.38 13.68
N ASP A 68 -12.39 5.56 14.26
CA ASP A 68 -11.39 5.98 15.25
C ASP A 68 -10.18 6.68 14.62
N GLY A 69 -10.12 6.74 13.30
CA GLY A 69 -9.06 7.37 12.52
C GLY A 69 -7.92 6.43 12.14
N GLU A 70 -7.91 5.18 12.61
CA GLU A 70 -6.91 4.20 12.20
C GLU A 70 -7.01 3.91 10.69
N ILE A 71 -5.86 3.64 10.08
CA ILE A 71 -5.78 3.30 8.66
C ILE A 71 -5.25 1.87 8.54
N HIS A 72 -5.99 1.01 7.84
CA HIS A 72 -5.63 -0.40 7.67
C HIS A 72 -5.52 -0.76 6.19
N ARG A 73 -4.63 -1.68 5.86
CA ARG A 73 -4.53 -2.26 4.51
C ARG A 73 -5.51 -3.43 4.39
N ALA A 74 -6.73 -3.13 3.95
CA ALA A 74 -7.78 -4.13 3.80
C ALA A 74 -7.47 -5.13 2.66
N GLN A 75 -6.91 -4.64 1.56
CA GLN A 75 -6.62 -5.45 0.38
C GLN A 75 -5.43 -4.89 -0.42
N ALA A 76 -4.72 -5.77 -1.12
CA ALA A 76 -3.71 -5.36 -2.09
C ALA A 76 -4.41 -4.96 -3.40
N VAL A 77 -4.13 -3.75 -3.88
CA VAL A 77 -4.68 -3.23 -5.14
C VAL A 77 -3.56 -2.65 -6.00
N GLU A 78 -3.82 -2.55 -7.30
CA GLU A 78 -2.89 -1.92 -8.23
C GLU A 78 -3.05 -0.39 -8.22
N CYS A 79 -1.92 0.32 -8.19
CA CYS A 79 -1.90 1.78 -8.28
C CYS A 79 -2.04 2.23 -9.72
N GLN A 80 -3.07 3.04 -10.00
CA GLN A 80 -3.31 3.61 -11.32
C GLN A 80 -2.38 4.80 -11.62
N VAL A 81 -1.80 5.40 -10.57
CA VAL A 81 -0.77 6.44 -10.65
C VAL A 81 0.50 5.92 -9.96
N PRO A 82 1.29 5.05 -10.64
CA PRO A 82 2.44 4.40 -10.02
C PRO A 82 3.67 5.31 -9.90
N VAL A 83 3.72 6.40 -10.66
CA VAL A 83 4.83 7.38 -10.60
C VAL A 83 4.66 8.27 -9.37
N PRO A 84 5.70 8.43 -8.52
CA PRO A 84 5.62 9.26 -7.33
C PRO A 84 5.50 10.73 -7.72
N THR A 85 4.72 11.47 -6.94
CA THR A 85 4.54 12.92 -7.10
C THR A 85 5.29 13.67 -6.01
N GLY A 86 5.86 14.84 -6.33
CA GLY A 86 6.55 15.68 -5.36
C GLY A 86 6.89 17.05 -5.93
N ILE A 87 7.86 17.72 -5.30
CA ILE A 87 8.38 18.99 -5.79
C ILE A 87 9.28 18.72 -7.00
N ALA A 88 9.01 19.35 -8.13
CA ALA A 88 9.84 19.24 -9.31
C ALA A 88 11.23 19.85 -9.07
N CYS A 89 12.22 19.32 -9.77
CA CYS A 89 13.60 19.72 -9.60
C CYS A 89 13.96 21.11 -10.12
N ASP A 90 13.26 21.64 -11.13
CA ASP A 90 13.37 23.02 -11.63
C ASP A 90 14.82 23.58 -11.75
N GLY A 91 15.79 22.72 -12.11
CA GLY A 91 17.22 23.07 -12.26
C GLY A 91 18.01 23.19 -10.94
N GLN A 92 17.51 22.65 -9.83
CA GLN A 92 18.26 22.47 -8.59
C GLN A 92 19.36 21.41 -8.77
N MET A 93 20.43 21.51 -7.95
CA MET A 93 21.52 20.53 -7.99
C MET A 93 21.07 19.18 -7.41
N GLY A 94 21.49 18.07 -8.02
CA GLY A 94 21.26 16.72 -7.50
C GLY A 94 21.80 15.62 -8.39
N SER A 95 21.26 14.41 -8.24
CA SER A 95 21.62 13.21 -9.03
C SER A 95 20.85 13.07 -10.34
N CYS A 96 19.80 13.87 -10.55
CA CYS A 96 18.98 13.91 -11.75
C CYS A 96 18.56 15.36 -12.05
N ASP A 97 18.27 15.66 -13.31
CA ASP A 97 17.74 16.95 -13.76
C ASP A 97 16.26 16.83 -14.21
N ALA A 98 15.85 15.66 -14.70
CA ALA A 98 14.49 15.35 -15.13
C ALA A 98 14.10 13.88 -14.89
N ASP A 99 12.80 13.57 -14.97
CA ASP A 99 12.27 12.22 -14.74
C ASP A 99 12.92 11.17 -15.66
N GLU A 100 13.30 11.57 -16.88
CA GLU A 100 13.95 10.69 -17.86
C GLU A 100 15.34 10.21 -17.43
N ASP A 101 15.99 10.88 -16.47
CA ASP A 101 17.27 10.46 -15.90
C ASP A 101 17.11 9.29 -14.91
N CYS A 102 15.90 9.05 -14.41
CA CYS A 102 15.60 8.07 -13.37
C CYS A 102 15.17 6.72 -13.95
N ASN A 103 16.15 5.99 -14.50
CA ASN A 103 15.94 4.76 -15.25
C ASN A 103 16.50 3.50 -14.58
N ASP A 104 16.95 3.58 -13.32
CA ASP A 104 17.44 2.40 -12.57
C ASP A 104 16.29 1.45 -12.17
N GLY A 105 15.06 1.96 -12.16
CA GLY A 105 13.85 1.21 -11.83
C GLY A 105 12.62 1.72 -12.60
N PRO A 106 11.51 0.96 -12.57
CA PRO A 106 10.25 1.43 -13.13
C PRO A 106 9.70 2.60 -12.30
N TYR A 107 8.86 3.43 -12.93
CA TYR A 107 8.13 4.52 -12.27
C TYR A 107 9.04 5.54 -11.55
N GLY A 108 10.23 5.81 -12.09
CA GLY A 108 11.13 6.84 -11.59
C GLY A 108 10.63 8.26 -11.86
N ALA A 109 10.83 9.15 -10.89
CA ALA A 109 10.64 10.59 -11.03
C ALA A 109 11.81 11.34 -10.38
N CYS A 110 12.22 12.46 -10.96
CA CYS A 110 13.27 13.32 -10.43
C CYS A 110 12.63 14.38 -9.53
N LEU A 111 12.66 14.13 -8.23
CA LEU A 111 11.98 14.95 -7.23
C LEU A 111 13.01 15.67 -6.35
N TYR A 112 12.69 16.92 -6.01
CA TYR A 112 13.43 17.67 -5.02
C TYR A 112 13.04 17.19 -3.63
N MET A 113 14.01 16.68 -2.89
CA MET A 113 13.85 16.34 -1.49
C MET A 113 14.34 17.49 -0.62
N GLU A 114 13.55 17.83 0.40
CA GLU A 114 13.95 18.77 1.45
C GLU A 114 14.76 18.05 2.55
N GLY A 115 15.41 18.83 3.42
CA GLY A 115 16.12 18.30 4.60
C GLY A 115 17.64 18.45 4.55
N PHE A 116 18.35 17.64 5.34
CA PHE A 116 19.81 17.75 5.45
C PHE A 116 20.53 17.39 4.14
N PHE A 117 19.96 16.47 3.36
CA PHE A 117 20.42 16.08 2.03
C PHE A 117 19.54 16.72 0.94
N ALA A 118 19.23 18.01 1.10
CA ALA A 118 18.39 18.71 0.13
C ALA A 118 19.00 18.68 -1.26
N GLY A 119 18.19 18.34 -2.25
CA GLY A 119 18.64 18.20 -3.63
C GLY A 119 17.71 17.34 -4.46
N CYS A 120 18.00 17.29 -5.74
CA CYS A 120 17.29 16.44 -6.69
C CYS A 120 17.74 15.00 -6.58
N THR A 121 16.79 14.09 -6.43
CA THR A 121 17.06 12.65 -6.43
C THR A 121 15.97 11.88 -7.15
N CYS A 122 16.38 10.76 -7.74
CA CYS A 122 15.43 9.81 -8.29
C CYS A 122 14.66 9.12 -7.17
N VAL A 123 13.35 9.23 -7.23
CA VAL A 123 12.40 8.52 -6.37
C VAL A 123 11.62 7.57 -7.25
N TYR A 124 11.46 6.32 -6.79
CA TYR A 124 10.80 5.27 -7.55
C TYR A 124 9.51 4.87 -6.83
N GLY A 125 8.40 4.88 -7.57
CA GLY A 125 7.12 4.38 -7.09
C GLY A 125 6.93 2.90 -7.41
N CYS A 126 5.68 2.46 -7.42
CA CYS A 126 5.29 1.06 -7.60
C CYS A 126 3.87 1.00 -8.17
N ALA A 127 3.54 -0.05 -8.93
CA ALA A 127 2.17 -0.34 -9.34
C ALA A 127 1.54 -1.42 -8.46
N THR A 128 2.34 -2.38 -8.01
CA THR A 128 1.93 -3.51 -7.18
C THR A 128 2.98 -3.83 -6.13
N ASP A 129 2.64 -4.68 -5.16
CA ASP A 129 3.60 -5.15 -4.13
C ASP A 129 4.81 -5.88 -4.73
N ALA A 130 4.66 -6.47 -5.92
CA ALA A 130 5.74 -7.17 -6.60
C ALA A 130 6.83 -6.21 -7.14
N ASP A 131 6.56 -4.91 -7.19
CA ASP A 131 7.54 -3.89 -7.57
C ASP A 131 8.43 -3.46 -6.38
N CYS A 132 8.06 -3.85 -5.16
CA CYS A 132 8.76 -3.51 -3.93
C CYS A 132 9.69 -4.64 -3.45
N ALA A 133 10.54 -4.34 -2.46
CA ALA A 133 11.37 -5.35 -1.80
C ALA A 133 10.52 -6.37 -1.01
N GLU A 134 11.13 -7.50 -0.61
CA GLU A 134 10.43 -8.63 0.06
C GLU A 134 9.72 -8.21 1.37
N ASP A 135 10.22 -7.20 2.06
CA ASP A 135 9.72 -6.64 3.32
C ASP A 135 8.95 -5.33 3.13
N GLN A 136 8.50 -5.05 1.91
CA GLN A 136 7.80 -3.84 1.55
C GLN A 136 6.52 -4.13 0.76
N VAL A 137 5.60 -3.17 0.80
CA VAL A 137 4.40 -3.20 -0.03
C VAL A 137 4.19 -1.87 -0.73
N CYS A 138 3.43 -1.90 -1.81
CA CYS A 138 3.08 -0.71 -2.54
C CYS A 138 1.91 0.02 -1.86
N ALA A 139 2.15 1.26 -1.44
CA ALA A 139 1.13 2.19 -0.99
C ALA A 139 0.86 3.20 -2.09
N CYS A 140 -0.31 3.14 -2.73
CA CYS A 140 -0.73 4.10 -3.74
C CYS A 140 -0.93 5.48 -3.11
N GLY A 141 -0.62 6.57 -3.82
CA GLY A 141 -0.93 7.91 -3.32
C GLY A 141 -2.43 8.10 -3.09
N GLY A 142 -2.84 8.52 -1.89
CA GLY A 142 -4.24 8.58 -1.48
C GLY A 142 -4.68 9.91 -0.87
N SER A 143 -5.99 10.13 -0.84
CA SER A 143 -6.58 11.42 -0.46
C SER A 143 -6.84 11.62 1.03
N ALA A 144 -6.54 10.63 1.87
CA ALA A 144 -6.83 10.70 3.31
C ALA A 144 -5.76 11.51 4.06
N PRO A 145 -6.14 12.22 5.14
CA PRO A 145 -5.15 12.76 6.06
C PRO A 145 -4.34 11.61 6.67
N ASP A 146 -3.08 11.88 7.00
CA ASP A 146 -2.16 10.93 7.64
C ASP A 146 -1.85 9.67 6.81
N TYR A 147 -2.15 9.70 5.51
CA TYR A 147 -1.84 8.67 4.53
C TYR A 147 -0.87 9.22 3.47
N PRO A 148 0.01 8.39 2.87
CA PRO A 148 0.89 8.82 1.79
C PRO A 148 0.13 9.50 0.64
N ALA A 149 0.52 10.73 0.32
CA ALA A 149 -0.05 11.46 -0.81
C ALA A 149 0.53 11.04 -2.17
N SER A 150 1.69 10.37 -2.16
CA SER A 150 2.38 9.84 -3.34
C SER A 150 2.53 8.32 -3.25
N THR A 151 2.65 7.69 -4.40
CA THR A 151 2.88 6.25 -4.49
C THR A 151 4.31 5.90 -4.11
N GLN A 152 4.48 4.96 -3.17
CA GLN A 152 5.80 4.55 -2.67
C GLN A 152 5.77 3.13 -2.08
N CYS A 153 6.93 2.48 -2.07
CA CYS A 153 7.13 1.25 -1.32
C CYS A 153 7.35 1.58 0.16
N ILE A 154 6.53 0.99 1.04
CA ILE A 154 6.60 1.19 2.49
C ILE A 154 6.97 -0.11 3.19
N SER A 155 7.70 -0.02 4.30
CA SER A 155 8.07 -1.18 5.12
C SER A 155 6.83 -1.89 5.68
N ALA A 156 6.81 -3.21 5.66
CA ALA A 156 5.61 -3.97 6.00
C ALA A 156 5.90 -5.29 6.71
N GLY A 157 5.30 -5.47 7.90
CA GLY A 157 5.19 -6.76 8.58
C GLY A 157 3.95 -7.58 8.17
N CYS A 158 3.07 -7.01 7.34
CA CYS A 158 1.87 -7.64 6.79
C CYS A 158 1.54 -7.03 5.43
N THR A 159 1.00 -7.83 4.51
CA THR A 159 0.56 -7.35 3.20
C THR A 159 -0.91 -6.94 3.19
N THR A 160 -1.76 -7.63 3.93
CA THR A 160 -3.18 -7.28 4.10
C THR A 160 -3.67 -7.70 5.48
N THR A 161 -4.86 -7.27 5.87
CA THR A 161 -5.53 -7.74 7.10
C THR A 161 -5.65 -9.28 7.16
N ALA A 162 -5.72 -9.97 6.02
CA ALA A 162 -5.77 -11.44 6.00
C ALA A 162 -4.52 -12.11 6.60
N ASP A 163 -3.36 -11.44 6.57
CA ASP A 163 -2.11 -11.95 7.14
C ASP A 163 -2.11 -11.90 8.68
N CYS A 164 -3.00 -11.08 9.26
CA CYS A 164 -3.07 -10.79 10.68
C CYS A 164 -4.22 -11.54 11.39
N GLY A 165 -4.92 -12.44 10.68
CA GLY A 165 -6.07 -13.16 11.20
C GLY A 165 -7.26 -12.23 11.45
N ASP A 166 -7.74 -12.16 12.70
CA ASP A 166 -8.84 -11.27 13.09
C ASP A 166 -8.39 -9.85 13.43
N GLN A 167 -7.09 -9.57 13.37
CA GLN A 167 -6.51 -8.27 13.69
C GLN A 167 -6.23 -7.48 12.41
N PRO A 168 -6.27 -6.14 12.45
CA PRO A 168 -5.98 -5.33 11.29
C PRO A 168 -4.47 -5.26 10.97
N CYS A 169 -4.15 -5.18 9.67
CA CYS A 169 -2.84 -4.75 9.18
C CYS A 169 -2.80 -3.22 9.17
N ALA A 170 -2.37 -2.61 10.27
CA ALA A 170 -2.49 -1.18 10.51
C ALA A 170 -1.26 -0.41 10.05
N LEU A 171 -1.52 0.79 9.51
CA LEU A 171 -0.51 1.76 9.10
C LEU A 171 -0.07 2.59 10.32
N GLY A 172 1.23 2.61 10.56
CA GLY A 172 1.91 3.43 11.55
C GLY A 172 2.68 4.54 10.86
N ARG A 173 2.92 5.63 11.60
CA ARG A 173 3.69 6.78 11.12
C ARG A 173 4.95 6.89 11.94
N ASN A 174 6.09 6.62 11.31
CA ASN A 174 7.39 6.89 11.90
C ASN A 174 7.80 8.30 11.53
N VAL A 175 7.52 9.27 12.41
CA VAL A 175 8.04 10.62 12.25
C VAL A 175 9.53 10.58 12.58
N VAL A 176 10.34 10.94 11.58
CA VAL A 176 11.80 11.00 11.67
C VAL A 176 12.27 12.42 11.36
N SER A 177 13.53 12.73 11.67
CA SER A 177 14.08 14.08 11.41
C SER A 177 14.08 14.51 9.94
N CYS A 178 13.94 13.58 8.99
CA CYS A 178 13.85 13.85 7.55
C CYS A 178 12.43 13.78 6.97
N GLY A 179 11.40 13.56 7.79
CA GLY A 179 10.02 13.44 7.31
C GLY A 179 9.26 12.30 7.96
N GLU A 180 8.38 11.66 7.21
CA GLU A 180 7.56 10.55 7.68
C GLU A 180 7.89 9.30 6.90
N ASP A 181 8.07 8.20 7.62
CA ASP A 181 8.31 6.87 7.05
C ASP A 181 7.12 5.96 7.46
N PRO A 182 6.16 5.72 6.56
CA PRO A 182 5.01 4.87 6.88
C PRO A 182 5.45 3.42 7.05
N VAL A 183 4.86 2.71 8.01
CA VAL A 183 5.14 1.28 8.23
C VAL A 183 3.84 0.52 8.46
N LEU A 184 3.78 -0.73 8.00
CA LEU A 184 2.66 -1.63 8.28
C LEU A 184 3.04 -2.70 9.29
N GLY A 185 2.09 -3.02 10.17
CA GLY A 185 2.21 -4.13 11.11
C GLY A 185 0.86 -4.66 11.55
N CYS A 186 0.79 -5.95 11.87
CA CYS A 186 -0.39 -6.52 12.51
C CYS A 186 -0.60 -5.89 13.88
N ARG A 187 -1.84 -5.53 14.19
CA ARG A 187 -2.22 -5.12 15.55
C ARG A 187 -2.45 -6.34 16.42
N THR A 188 -2.32 -6.15 17.72
CA THR A 188 -2.55 -7.19 18.72
C THR A 188 -3.16 -6.60 19.99
N GLU A 189 -3.79 -7.44 20.81
CA GLU A 189 -4.22 -7.04 22.15
C GLU A 189 -3.03 -6.68 23.09
N ALA A 190 -1.80 -7.02 22.69
CA ALA A 190 -0.59 -6.70 23.44
C ALA A 190 0.02 -5.33 23.07
N ASP A 191 -0.60 -4.61 22.13
CA ASP A 191 -0.12 -3.30 21.70
C ASP A 191 -0.21 -2.28 22.84
N ALA A 192 0.90 -1.57 23.09
CA ALA A 192 1.00 -0.58 24.15
C ALA A 192 0.49 0.81 23.74
N CYS A 193 0.15 1.00 22.46
CA CYS A 193 -0.30 2.27 21.92
C CYS A 193 -1.21 2.08 20.70
N ALA A 194 -2.13 3.02 20.45
CA ALA A 194 -2.89 3.12 19.21
C ALA A 194 -2.10 3.80 18.06
N PRO A 195 -2.37 3.50 16.77
CA PRO A 195 -1.58 3.94 15.60
C PRO A 195 -1.46 5.47 15.42
N LEU A 196 -2.41 6.24 15.95
CA LEU A 196 -2.37 7.70 15.92
C LEU A 196 -1.61 8.32 17.11
N GLY A 197 -1.00 7.49 17.96
CA GLY A 197 0.05 7.91 18.89
C GLY A 197 -0.38 8.87 19.99
N SER A 198 -1.67 9.18 20.16
CA SER A 198 -2.11 10.12 21.22
C SER A 198 -1.72 9.67 22.62
N GLU A 199 -1.44 8.38 22.80
CA GLU A 199 -1.00 7.76 24.04
C GLU A 199 0.53 7.85 24.23
N CYS A 200 1.28 8.09 23.16
CA CYS A 200 2.75 8.16 23.14
C CYS A 200 3.30 9.58 23.31
N GLY A 201 2.46 10.62 23.35
CA GLY A 201 2.93 12.00 23.46
C GLY A 201 3.71 12.43 22.21
N ASP A 202 5.01 12.69 22.37
CA ASP A 202 5.91 13.08 21.27
C ASP A 202 6.61 11.86 20.60
N ASP A 203 6.35 10.64 21.10
CA ASP A 203 6.89 9.39 20.54
C ASP A 203 5.98 8.82 19.43
N ASN A 204 6.57 8.02 18.53
CA ASN A 204 5.85 7.31 17.48
C ASN A 204 5.26 5.99 18.01
N CYS A 205 4.03 5.66 17.64
CA CYS A 205 3.49 4.31 17.88
C CYS A 205 3.84 3.42 16.69
N LEU A 206 4.75 2.46 16.88
CA LEU A 206 5.33 1.67 15.80
C LEU A 206 5.41 0.18 16.17
N PRO A 207 5.36 -0.73 15.20
CA PRO A 207 5.55 -2.16 15.44
C PRO A 207 6.98 -2.43 15.94
N GLY A 208 7.10 -3.05 17.12
CA GLY A 208 8.38 -3.42 17.72
C GLY A 208 8.85 -4.83 17.33
N GLU A 209 10.01 -5.23 17.86
CA GLU A 209 10.49 -6.60 17.73
C GLU A 209 9.51 -7.58 18.40
N GLY A 210 8.90 -8.46 17.60
CA GLY A 210 7.84 -9.37 18.04
C GLY A 210 6.43 -8.96 17.61
N GLY A 211 6.28 -7.86 16.86
CA GLY A 211 5.03 -7.46 16.21
C GLY A 211 4.07 -6.65 17.08
N ALA A 212 4.32 -6.55 18.40
CA ALA A 212 3.53 -5.69 19.27
C ALA A 212 3.90 -4.21 19.06
N TRP A 213 2.90 -3.34 19.05
CA TRP A 213 3.13 -1.91 18.87
C TRP A 213 3.55 -1.24 20.17
N SER A 214 4.49 -0.31 20.09
CA SER A 214 5.05 0.37 21.25
C SER A 214 5.41 1.82 20.92
N CYS A 215 5.39 2.67 21.95
CA CYS A 215 5.88 4.04 21.84
C CYS A 215 7.41 4.01 21.70
N MET A 216 7.90 4.48 20.56
CA MET A 216 9.32 4.59 20.25
C MET A 216 9.66 6.06 19.97
N PRO A 217 10.80 6.55 20.48
CA PRO A 217 11.22 7.91 20.21
C PRO A 217 11.36 8.15 18.70
N PRO A 218 11.17 9.40 18.22
CA PRO A 218 11.36 9.74 16.81
C PRO A 218 12.72 9.27 16.29
N GLY A 219 12.71 8.63 15.13
CA GLY A 219 13.94 8.16 14.50
C GLY A 219 14.81 9.32 14.02
N ILE A 220 16.13 9.10 14.05
CA ILE A 220 17.11 9.97 13.39
C ILE A 220 17.43 9.34 12.05
N CYS A 221 17.37 10.14 10.98
CA CYS A 221 17.72 9.74 9.63
C CYS A 221 19.24 9.65 9.40
#